data_AF-A0A1H0AMS0-F1
#
_entry.id   AF-A0A1H0AMS0-F1
#
_cell.length_a   1.000
_cell.length_b   1.000
_cell.length_c   1.000
_cell.angle_alpha   90.00
_cell.angle_beta   90.00
_cell.angle_gamma   90.00
#
_symmetry.space_group_name_H-M   'P 1'
#
loop_
_entity.id
_entity.type
_entity.pdbx_description
1 polymer ?
#
loop_
_entity_poly.entity_id
_entity_poly.type
_entity_poly.pdbx_seq_one_letter_code
_entity_poly.pdbx_strand_id
1 'polypeptide(L)'
;MKATLVYFILGILAGFLGAAQPGINSVLDSKIGHPILASAVSFLVGSCALIFLILILRIPLPNILEIKSVPWWAWTGGLLGAFFVLVSVILAPKVGAITLMALVLAGQVMASLIYDHFGLLGFPVHPISIFRLLGIIFIFVGIYLVHRF
;
A
#
# COMPACT_ATOMS: atom_id res chain seq x y z
N MET A 1 -2.17 -25.95 0.39
CA MET A 1 -3.47 -25.50 0.94
C MET A 1 -3.35 -24.73 2.25
N LYS A 2 -2.79 -25.27 3.35
CA LYS A 2 -2.73 -24.53 4.64
C LYS A 2 -1.91 -23.23 4.59
N ALA A 3 -0.76 -23.22 3.89
CA ALA A 3 0.06 -22.01 3.73
C ALA A 3 -0.64 -20.90 2.91
N THR A 4 -1.36 -21.29 1.86
CA THR A 4 -2.13 -20.35 1.01
C THR A 4 -3.21 -19.61 1.80
N LEU A 5 -3.90 -20.32 2.70
CA LEU A 5 -4.91 -19.72 3.57
C LEU A 5 -4.30 -18.69 4.53
N VAL A 6 -3.12 -18.97 5.10
CA VAL A 6 -2.41 -18.02 5.97
C VAL A 6 -2.09 -16.73 5.22
N TYR A 7 -1.60 -16.82 3.98
CA TYR A 7 -1.30 -15.62 3.18
C TYR A 7 -2.54 -14.80 2.85
N PHE A 8 -3.68 -15.45 2.58
CA PHE A 8 -4.94 -14.73 2.36
C PHE A 8 -5.41 -14.01 3.62
N ILE A 9 -5.33 -14.66 4.79
CA ILE A 9 -5.68 -14.04 6.06
C ILE A 9 -4.76 -12.84 6.35
N LEU A 10 -3.45 -12.99 6.16
CA LEU A 10 -2.50 -11.89 6.34
C LEU A 10 -2.78 -10.73 5.38
N GLY A 11 -3.13 -11.01 4.13
CA GLY A 11 -3.53 -9.99 3.17
C GLY A 11 -4.79 -9.23 3.59
N ILE A 12 -5.82 -9.94 4.07
CA ILE A 12 -7.05 -9.33 4.59
C ILE A 12 -6.75 -8.47 5.81
N LEU A 13 -5.93 -8.97 6.74
CA LEU A 13 -5.52 -8.21 7.92
C LEU A 13 -4.72 -6.96 7.55
N ALA A 14 -3.81 -7.06 6.57
CA ALA A 14 -3.08 -5.90 6.06
C ALA A 14 -4.01 -4.85 5.46
N GLY A 15 -5.02 -5.27 4.68
CA GLY A 15 -6.04 -4.37 4.14
C GLY A 15 -6.88 -3.71 5.25
N PHE A 16 -7.28 -4.47 6.26
CA PHE A 16 -8.03 -3.97 7.41
C PHE A 16 -7.24 -2.90 8.19
N LEU A 17 -5.98 -3.19 8.51
CA LEU A 17 -5.10 -2.24 9.21
C LEU A 17 -4.76 -1.03 8.32
N GLY A 18 -4.58 -1.25 7.01
CA GLY A 18 -4.36 -0.20 6.03
C GLY A 18 -5.51 0.81 5.94
N ALA A 19 -6.75 0.35 6.14
CA ALA A 19 -7.91 1.23 6.18
C ALA A 19 -7.97 2.12 7.43
N ALA A 20 -7.43 1.65 8.57
CA ALA A 20 -7.39 2.42 9.81
C ALA A 20 -6.32 3.52 9.78
N GLN A 21 -5.20 3.28 9.09
CA GLN A 21 -4.03 4.14 9.11
C GLN A 21 -4.30 5.61 8.69
N PRO A 22 -5.01 5.91 7.59
CA PRO A 22 -5.33 7.29 7.24
C PRO A 22 -6.13 8.00 8.33
N GLY A 23 -7.08 7.32 8.97
CA GLY A 23 -7.86 7.88 10.07
C GLY A 23 -6.99 8.23 11.29
N ILE A 24 -6.11 7.31 11.72
CA ILE A 24 -5.15 7.55 12.82
C ILE A 24 -4.24 8.73 12.49
N ASN A 25 -3.70 8.77 11.27
CA ASN A 25 -2.79 9.84 10.86
C ASN A 25 -3.51 11.18 10.67
N SER A 26 -4.78 11.20 10.26
CA SER A 26 -5.59 12.43 10.22
C SER A 26 -5.91 12.97 11.60
N VAL A 27 -6.06 12.11 12.63
CA VAL A 27 -6.14 12.56 14.02
C VAL A 27 -4.83 13.23 14.42
N LEU A 28 -3.69 12.62 14.09
CA LEU A 28 -2.37 13.21 14.37
C LEU A 28 -2.19 14.57 13.66
N ASP A 29 -2.58 14.66 12.38
CA ASP A 29 -2.60 15.91 11.61
C ASP A 29 -3.46 16.98 12.30
N SER A 30 -4.67 16.62 12.75
CA SER A 30 -5.55 17.56 13.47
C SER A 30 -4.96 18.14 14.76
N LYS A 31 -3.94 17.48 15.34
CA LYS A 31 -3.28 17.91 16.59
C LYS A 31 -1.95 18.60 16.35
N ILE A 32 -1.19 18.16 15.33
CA ILE A 32 0.12 18.72 14.98
C ILE A 32 -0.02 19.90 14.00
N GLY A 33 -1.14 19.98 13.27
CA GLY A 33 -1.49 21.08 12.39
C GLY A 33 -0.89 21.02 10.98
N HIS A 34 -0.28 19.89 10.58
CA HIS A 34 0.25 19.74 9.23
C HIS A 34 0.34 18.28 8.75
N PRO A 35 -0.17 17.94 7.56
CA PRO A 35 -0.26 16.55 7.09
C PRO A 35 1.11 15.95 6.75
N ILE A 36 2.07 16.78 6.31
CA ILE A 36 3.46 16.34 6.11
C ILE A 36 4.11 15.92 7.43
N LEU A 37 3.86 16.65 8.53
CA LEU A 37 4.41 16.29 9.83
C LEU A 37 3.78 14.99 10.36
N ALA A 38 2.46 14.85 10.25
CA ALA A 38 1.76 13.62 10.61
C ALA A 38 2.27 12.40 9.80
N SER A 39 2.49 12.59 8.49
CA SER A 39 3.03 11.54 7.61
C SER A 39 4.49 11.19 7.97
N ALA A 40 5.33 12.20 8.26
CA ALA A 40 6.71 11.99 8.69
C ALA A 40 6.79 11.20 10.01
N VAL A 41 5.93 11.54 10.98
CA VAL A 41 5.83 10.79 12.25
C VAL A 41 5.36 9.36 12.00
N SER A 42 4.35 9.15 11.15
CA SER A 42 3.89 7.81 10.77
C SER A 42 5.02 6.95 10.18
N PHE A 43 5.83 7.52 9.29
CA PHE A 43 7.00 6.85 8.71
C PHE A 43 8.10 6.57 9.73
N LEU A 44 8.36 7.52 10.64
CA LEU A 44 9.33 7.33 11.70
C LEU A 44 8.93 6.17 12.62
N VAL A 45 7.68 6.15 13.09
CA VAL A 45 7.15 5.08 13.96
C VAL A 45 7.21 3.73 13.25
N GLY A 46 6.78 3.66 11.99
CA GLY A 46 6.88 2.44 11.19
C GLY A 46 8.32 1.97 10.99
N SER A 47 9.24 2.90 10.72
CA SER A 47 10.68 2.58 10.56
C SER A 47 11.28 2.06 11.86
N CYS A 48 10.97 2.67 13.00
CA CYS A 48 11.39 2.19 14.32
C CYS A 48 10.87 0.77 14.59
N ALA A 49 9.62 0.49 14.25
CA ALA A 49 9.04 -0.85 14.40
C ALA A 49 9.77 -1.90 13.52
N LEU A 50 10.11 -1.56 12.27
CA LEU A 50 10.87 -2.44 11.39
C LEU A 50 12.30 -2.66 11.90
N ILE A 51 12.99 -1.62 12.36
CA ILE A 51 14.33 -1.73 12.96
C ILE A 51 14.27 -2.64 14.20
N PHE A 52 13.26 -2.45 15.06
CA PHE A 52 13.07 -3.30 16.23
C PHE A 52 12.87 -4.78 15.87
N LEU A 53 12.06 -5.07 14.84
CA LEU A 53 11.89 -6.43 14.33
C LEU A 53 13.18 -7.02 13.75
N ILE A 54 13.96 -6.23 13.00
CA ILE A 54 15.28 -6.64 12.49
C ILE A 54 16.18 -7.09 13.65
N LEU A 55 16.21 -6.32 14.75
CA LEU A 55 17.03 -6.62 15.92
C LEU A 55 16.57 -7.88 16.66
N ILE A 56 15.26 -8.04 16.90
CA ILE A 56 14.71 -9.21 17.60
C ILE A 56 14.89 -10.49 16.79
N LEU A 57 14.57 -10.43 15.50
CA LEU A 57 14.65 -11.58 14.60
C LEU A 57 16.09 -11.85 14.14
N ARG A 58 17.04 -10.98 14.51
CA ARG A 58 18.46 -11.06 14.14
C ARG A 58 18.65 -11.20 12.62
N ILE A 59 17.91 -10.41 11.86
CA ILE A 59 17.96 -10.45 10.39
C ILE A 59 19.35 -9.95 9.96
N PRO A 60 20.13 -10.75 9.22
CA PRO A 60 21.46 -10.34 8.78
C PRO A 60 21.36 -9.16 7.80
N LEU A 61 22.25 -8.18 7.94
CA LEU A 61 22.35 -7.09 7.00
C LEU A 61 23.03 -7.57 5.70
N PRO A 62 22.55 -7.12 4.53
CA PRO A 62 23.18 -7.45 3.26
C PRO A 62 24.59 -6.86 3.18
N ASN A 63 25.48 -7.53 2.46
CA ASN A 63 26.83 -7.00 2.22
C ASN A 63 26.81 -5.86 1.18
N ILE A 64 27.92 -5.12 1.06
CA ILE A 64 28.00 -3.96 0.16
C ILE A 64 27.81 -4.34 -1.32
N LEU A 65 28.17 -5.55 -1.72
CA LEU A 65 28.04 -6.03 -3.10
C LEU A 65 26.57 -6.33 -3.43
N GLU A 66 25.84 -6.92 -2.48
CA GLU A 66 24.39 -7.15 -2.57
C GLU A 66 23.63 -5.82 -2.63
N ILE A 67 24.01 -4.82 -1.83
CA ILE A 67 23.38 -3.49 -1.91
C ILE A 67 23.60 -2.84 -3.28
N LYS A 68 24.81 -2.97 -3.84
CA LYS A 68 25.16 -2.40 -5.14
C LYS A 68 24.48 -3.10 -6.32
N SER A 69 24.05 -4.35 -6.17
CA SER A 69 23.34 -5.08 -7.24
C SER A 69 21.86 -4.72 -7.31
N VAL A 70 21.30 -4.05 -6.29
CA VAL A 70 19.91 -3.61 -6.28
C VAL A 70 19.69 -2.50 -7.31
N PRO A 71 18.69 -2.62 -8.20
CA PRO A 71 18.41 -1.58 -9.18
C PRO A 71 17.99 -0.26 -8.50
N TRP A 72 18.45 0.87 -9.03
CA TRP A 72 18.28 2.19 -8.42
C TRP A 72 16.81 2.55 -8.09
N TRP A 73 15.86 2.08 -8.91
CA TRP A 73 14.44 2.35 -8.73
C TRP A 73 13.84 1.62 -7.52
N ALA A 74 14.42 0.49 -7.06
CA ALA A 74 13.90 -0.25 -5.91
C ALA A 74 13.99 0.56 -4.61
N TRP A 75 14.95 1.49 -4.54
CA TRP A 75 15.13 2.41 -3.41
C TRP A 75 14.03 3.47 -3.32
N THR A 76 13.22 3.65 -4.37
CA THR A 76 12.16 4.66 -4.41
C THR A 76 10.86 4.22 -3.72
N GLY A 77 10.75 2.96 -3.28
CA GLY A 77 9.54 2.44 -2.64
C GLY A 77 9.08 3.27 -1.44
N GLY A 78 10.02 3.76 -0.63
CA GLY A 78 9.72 4.66 0.50
C GLY A 78 9.09 5.98 0.07
N LEU A 79 9.50 6.54 -1.07
CA LEU A 79 8.92 7.78 -1.63
C LEU A 79 7.48 7.56 -2.09
N LEU A 80 7.20 6.41 -2.75
CA LEU A 80 5.85 6.04 -3.16
C LEU A 80 4.92 5.87 -1.95
N GLY A 81 5.42 5.22 -0.90
CA GLY A 81 4.69 5.11 0.37
C GLY A 81 4.44 6.46 1.03
N ALA A 82 5.43 7.35 1.05
CA ALA A 82 5.31 8.68 1.64
C ALA A 82 4.24 9.51 0.93
N PHE A 83 4.23 9.48 -0.40
CA PHE A 83 3.19 10.10 -1.21
C PHE A 83 1.81 9.52 -0.90
N PHE A 84 1.69 8.18 -0.85
CA PHE A 84 0.45 7.50 -0.53
C PHE A 84 -0.11 7.91 0.84
N VAL A 85 0.73 7.90 1.89
CA VAL A 85 0.30 8.29 3.24
C VAL A 85 -0.10 9.75 3.28
N LEU A 86 0.70 10.66 2.70
CA LEU A 86 0.42 12.09 2.69
C LEU A 86 -0.94 12.38 2.03
N VAL A 87 -1.18 11.84 0.84
CA VAL A 87 -2.45 12.03 0.13
C VAL A 87 -3.60 11.41 0.91
N SER A 88 -3.41 10.24 1.51
CA SER A 88 -4.44 9.58 2.31
C SER A 88 -4.81 10.38 3.55
N VAL A 89 -3.85 11.00 4.24
CA VAL A 89 -4.10 11.88 5.41
C VAL A 89 -4.93 13.10 5.01
N ILE A 90 -4.63 13.69 3.85
CA ILE A 90 -5.35 14.86 3.33
C ILE A 90 -6.78 14.49 2.90
N LEU A 91 -6.97 13.31 2.31
CA LEU A 91 -8.25 12.89 1.74
C LEU A 91 -9.18 12.22 2.74
N ALA A 92 -8.66 11.45 3.71
CA ALA A 92 -9.44 10.72 4.69
C ALA A 92 -10.55 11.56 5.36
N PRO A 93 -10.30 12.77 5.89
CA PRO A 93 -11.35 13.57 6.53
C PRO A 93 -12.33 14.20 5.52
N LYS A 94 -11.99 14.23 4.22
CA LYS A 94 -12.80 14.87 3.16
C LYS A 94 -13.78 13.90 2.51
N VAL A 95 -13.35 12.67 2.27
CA VAL A 95 -14.15 11.68 1.52
C VAL A 95 -14.59 10.48 2.35
N GLY A 96 -14.08 10.33 3.57
CA GLY A 96 -14.34 9.19 4.44
C GLY A 96 -13.50 7.95 4.09
N ALA A 97 -13.42 7.00 5.03
CA ALA A 97 -12.53 5.84 4.92
C ALA A 97 -12.92 4.90 3.76
N ILE A 98 -14.22 4.63 3.59
CA ILE A 98 -14.73 3.74 2.54
C ILE A 98 -14.38 4.28 1.16
N THR A 99 -14.74 5.54 0.87
CA THR A 99 -14.46 6.19 -0.41
C THR A 99 -12.96 6.27 -0.70
N LEU A 100 -12.15 6.63 0.31
CA LEU A 100 -10.69 6.68 0.17
C LEU A 100 -10.14 5.33 -0.25
N MET A 101 -10.50 4.25 0.46
CA MET A 101 -10.02 2.90 0.16
C MET A 101 -10.50 2.42 -1.21
N ALA A 102 -11.72 2.78 -1.61
CA ALA A 102 -12.27 2.44 -2.91
C ALA A 102 -11.49 3.12 -4.06
N LEU A 103 -11.16 4.40 -3.93
CA LEU A 103 -10.34 5.14 -4.90
C LEU A 103 -8.90 4.60 -4.96
N VAL A 104 -8.31 4.29 -3.81
CA VAL A 104 -6.98 3.69 -3.72
C VAL A 104 -6.97 2.33 -4.43
N LEU A 105 -7.95 1.47 -4.13
CA LEU A 105 -8.05 0.15 -4.75
C LEU A 105 -8.24 0.25 -6.26
N ALA A 106 -9.09 1.16 -6.74
CA ALA A 106 -9.26 1.43 -8.17
C ALA A 106 -7.93 1.78 -8.84
N GLY A 107 -7.16 2.72 -8.27
CA GLY A 107 -5.85 3.10 -8.78
C GLY A 107 -4.84 1.94 -8.77
N GLN A 108 -4.81 1.17 -7.68
CA GLN A 108 -3.94 -0.01 -7.54
C GLN A 108 -4.26 -1.10 -8.57
N VAL A 109 -5.54 -1.35 -8.83
CA VAL A 109 -6.00 -2.33 -9.83
C VAL A 109 -5.67 -1.89 -11.25
N MET A 110 -5.81 -0.59 -11.56
CA MET A 110 -5.40 -0.06 -12.86
C MET A 110 -3.88 -0.14 -13.06
N ALA A 111 -3.11 0.22 -12.04
CA ALA A 111 -1.65 0.14 -12.08
C ALA A 111 -1.17 -1.31 -12.20
N SER A 112 -1.79 -2.26 -11.48
CA SER A 112 -1.39 -3.67 -11.53
C SER A 112 -1.63 -4.31 -12.89
N LEU A 113 -2.65 -3.89 -13.64
CA LEU A 113 -2.80 -4.31 -15.04
C LEU A 113 -1.59 -3.92 -15.90
N ILE A 114 -1.12 -2.68 -15.75
CA ILE A 114 0.03 -2.17 -16.49
C ILE A 114 1.28 -2.95 -16.07
N TYR A 115 1.49 -3.11 -14.77
CA TYR A 115 2.65 -3.82 -14.23
C TYR A 115 2.70 -5.28 -14.66
N ASP A 116 1.59 -6.00 -14.56
CA ASP A 116 1.48 -7.40 -14.93
C ASP A 116 1.59 -7.60 -16.44
N HIS A 117 0.97 -6.73 -17.24
CA HIS A 117 0.99 -6.88 -18.69
C HIS A 117 2.38 -6.70 -19.28
N PHE A 118 3.13 -5.72 -18.76
CA PHE A 118 4.47 -5.38 -19.24
C PHE A 118 5.60 -6.01 -18.41
N GLY A 119 5.29 -6.73 -17.33
CA GLY A 119 6.28 -7.32 -16.43
C GLY A 119 7.16 -6.29 -15.71
N LEU A 120 6.60 -5.13 -15.38
CA LEU A 120 7.35 -4.02 -14.75
C LEU A 120 7.65 -4.32 -13.28
N LEU A 121 8.63 -3.62 -12.70
CA LEU A 121 8.98 -3.69 -11.27
C LEU A 121 9.36 -5.10 -10.75
N GLY A 122 9.73 -6.01 -11.65
CA GLY A 122 10.05 -7.40 -11.32
C GLY A 122 8.83 -8.33 -11.21
N PHE A 123 7.63 -7.86 -11.59
CA PHE A 123 6.45 -8.71 -11.65
C PHE A 123 6.53 -9.70 -12.83
N PRO A 124 6.08 -10.95 -12.66
CA PRO A 124 5.91 -11.89 -13.77
C PRO A 124 4.92 -11.37 -14.81
N VAL A 125 5.24 -11.53 -16.09
CA VAL A 125 4.34 -11.15 -17.19
C VAL A 125 3.09 -12.01 -17.15
N HIS A 126 1.95 -11.37 -16.92
CA HIS A 126 0.63 -11.98 -17.00
C HIS A 126 -0.19 -11.23 -18.07
N PRO A 127 -0.43 -11.86 -19.23
CA PRO A 127 -1.23 -11.25 -20.29
C PRO A 127 -2.62 -10.85 -19.79
N ILE A 128 -3.12 -9.73 -20.32
CA ILE A 128 -4.49 -9.29 -20.05
C ILE A 128 -5.43 -10.31 -20.70
N SER A 129 -6.23 -10.99 -19.87
CA SER A 129 -7.27 -11.90 -20.34
C SER A 129 -8.65 -11.26 -20.17
N ILE A 130 -9.62 -11.74 -20.96
CA ILE A 130 -11.02 -11.29 -20.87
C ILE A 130 -11.57 -11.43 -19.44
N PHE A 131 -11.19 -12.51 -18.73
CA PHE A 131 -11.63 -12.77 -17.37
C PHE A 131 -11.02 -11.80 -16.35
N ARG A 132 -9.76 -11.38 -16.54
CA ARG A 132 -9.16 -10.33 -15.69
C ARG A 132 -9.86 -9.00 -15.90
N LEU A 133 -10.17 -8.64 -17.14
CA LEU A 133 -10.94 -7.42 -17.45
C LEU A 133 -12.33 -7.46 -16.81
N LEU A 134 -13.04 -8.58 -16.91
CA LEU A 134 -14.35 -8.77 -16.26
C LEU A 134 -14.26 -8.65 -14.73
N GLY A 135 -13.26 -9.27 -14.10
CA GLY A 135 -13.04 -9.15 -12.65
C GLY A 135 -12.81 -7.70 -12.22
N ILE A 136 -12.07 -6.93 -13.02
CA ILE A 136 -11.81 -5.51 -12.75
C ILE A 136 -13.08 -4.69 -12.92
N ILE A 137 -13.86 -4.92 -13.98
CA ILE A 137 -15.17 -4.30 -14.15
C ILE A 137 -16.05 -4.56 -12.92
N PHE A 138 -16.09 -5.79 -12.40
CA PHE A 138 -16.85 -6.10 -11.19
C PHE A 138 -16.33 -5.37 -9.94
N ILE A 139 -15.02 -5.21 -9.78
CA ILE A 139 -14.44 -4.40 -8.70
C ILE A 139 -14.92 -2.95 -8.81
N PHE A 140 -14.87 -2.35 -10.01
CA PHE A 140 -15.31 -0.98 -10.23
C PHE A 140 -16.82 -0.80 -10.00
N VAL A 141 -17.64 -1.76 -10.43
CA VAL A 141 -19.07 -1.77 -10.12
C VAL A 141 -19.30 -1.87 -8.61
N GLY A 142 -18.57 -2.75 -7.92
CA GLY A 142 -18.64 -2.87 -6.46
C GLY A 142 -18.27 -1.56 -5.74
N ILE A 143 -17.17 -0.93 -6.15
CA ILE A 143 -16.74 0.39 -5.65
C ILE A 143 -17.82 1.45 -5.88
N TYR A 144 -18.41 1.50 -7.08
CA TYR A 144 -19.48 2.44 -7.40
C TYR A 144 -20.71 2.25 -6.49
N LEU A 145 -21.15 1.01 -6.29
CA LEU A 145 -22.29 0.70 -5.44
C LEU A 145 -22.03 1.10 -3.98
N VAL A 146 -20.87 0.74 -3.45
CA VAL A 146 -20.46 1.08 -2.07
C VAL A 146 -20.32 2.58 -1.84
N HIS A 147 -19.91 3.34 -2.86
CA HIS A 147 -19.84 4.79 -2.77
C HIS A 147 -21.21 5.47 -2.89
N ARG A 148 -22.12 4.89 -3.69
CA ARG A 148 -23.40 5.52 -4.02
C ARG A 148 -24.47 5.37 -2.93
N PHE A 149 -24.42 4.29 -2.16
CA PHE A 149 -25.43 3.87 -1.18
C PHE A 149 -24.79 3.60 0.17
#